data_AF-A0AAJ2M041-F1
#
_entry.id   AF-A0AAJ2M041-F1
#
_cell.length_a   1.000
_cell.length_b   1.000
_cell.length_c   1.000
_cell.angle_alpha   90.00
_cell.angle_beta   90.00
_cell.angle_gamma   90.00
#
_symmetry.space_group_name_H-M   'P 1'
#
loop_
_entity.id
_entity.type
_entity.pdbx_description
1 polymer ?
#
loop_
_entity_poly.entity_id
_entity_poly.type
_entity_poly.pdbx_seq_one_letter_code
_entity_poly.pdbx_strand_id
1 'polypeptide(L)'
;MSLTADVKAELITVRDPRPTARVAELTSLLRFSGGLHSIANRVAVEAEVDSDVLARRTARDLMEIYGVRPELVHVQGSGGRGGSHYAVRVIEGGETLARQTGLLDQRRRPVRGLPNKLTTGNRGDLAAIWRGAFLAAGALSEPGRSAALEITCPSSEAAMALVGAAHRLGIPAKAREVRGVPRVVVREGEGIRSTLAAMGARKAAEEWDQMRQRREVRAGVNRLVNFDDANLRRSAQAAVAACARVERAMEILGDEIPAHLRQAGDLRLAHRDASLDELGHHADPPLTKDAVAGRIRRLLAMADKKAEAEGIPGTESAVPAGVED
;
A
#
# COMPACT_ATOMS: atom_id res chain seq x y z
N MET A 1 6.23 18.92 -4.94
CA MET A 1 6.53 18.77 -3.50
C MET A 1 6.28 17.31 -3.13
N SER A 2 6.94 16.79 -2.09
CA SER A 2 6.67 15.42 -1.64
C SER A 2 5.34 15.38 -0.88
N LEU A 3 4.57 14.30 -1.00
CA LEU A 3 3.29 14.14 -0.26
C LEU A 3 3.43 14.40 1.25
N THR A 4 4.59 14.04 1.81
CA THR A 4 4.89 14.31 3.22
C THR A 4 4.98 15.80 3.51
N ALA A 5 5.64 16.58 2.66
CA ALA A 5 5.76 18.02 2.81
C ALA A 5 4.39 18.71 2.70
N ASP A 6 3.54 18.27 1.78
CA ASP A 6 2.19 18.83 1.60
C ASP A 6 1.31 18.59 2.84
N VAL A 7 1.34 17.38 3.40
CA VAL A 7 0.64 17.06 4.66
C VAL A 7 1.18 17.91 5.81
N LYS A 8 2.52 18.00 5.96
CA LYS A 8 3.12 18.83 7.02
C LYS A 8 2.74 20.29 6.88
N ALA A 9 2.76 20.84 5.65
CA ALA A 9 2.36 22.21 5.39
C ALA A 9 0.91 22.49 5.82
N GLU A 10 -0.02 21.58 5.52
CA GLU A 10 -1.41 21.69 5.98
C GLU A 10 -1.50 21.61 7.52
N LEU A 11 -0.88 20.60 8.13
CA LEU A 11 -0.92 20.38 9.59
C LEU A 11 -0.30 21.53 10.39
N ILE A 12 0.72 22.20 9.85
CA ILE A 12 1.34 23.38 10.49
C ILE A 12 0.32 24.51 10.68
N THR A 13 -0.67 24.64 9.79
CA THR A 13 -1.70 25.68 9.86
C THR A 13 -2.84 25.36 10.82
N VAL A 14 -2.97 24.10 11.25
CA VAL A 14 -4.03 23.67 12.18
C VAL A 14 -3.84 24.34 13.53
N ARG A 15 -4.85 25.10 13.96
CA ARG A 15 -4.92 25.67 15.32
C ARG A 15 -6.10 25.08 16.07
N ASP A 16 -5.81 24.18 17.00
CA ASP A 16 -6.84 23.63 17.87
C ASP A 16 -7.19 24.65 18.98
N PRO A 17 -8.45 25.07 19.13
CA PRO A 17 -8.83 26.01 20.18
C PRO A 17 -8.76 25.41 21.58
N ARG A 18 -8.73 24.08 21.71
CA ARG A 18 -8.75 23.39 23.01
C ARG A 18 -7.35 23.37 23.62
N PRO A 19 -7.16 23.87 24.85
CA PRO A 19 -5.86 23.83 25.52
C PRO A 19 -5.27 22.41 25.66
N THR A 20 -6.11 21.41 25.94
CA THR A 20 -5.66 20.01 26.11
C THR A 20 -5.07 19.43 24.83
N ALA A 21 -5.66 19.73 23.68
CA ALA A 21 -5.17 19.28 22.38
C ALA A 21 -3.84 19.95 22.03
N ARG A 22 -3.70 21.26 22.29
CA ARG A 22 -2.43 21.98 22.10
C ARG A 22 -1.31 21.40 22.96
N VAL A 23 -1.59 21.12 24.24
CA VAL A 23 -0.64 20.45 25.15
C VAL A 23 -0.27 19.06 24.63
N ALA A 24 -1.24 18.29 24.14
CA ALA A 24 -1.04 16.94 23.63
C ALA A 24 -0.17 16.92 22.37
N GLU A 25 -0.42 17.81 21.43
CA GLU A 25 0.39 17.98 20.22
C GLU A 25 1.81 18.40 20.54
N LEU A 26 2.00 19.45 21.35
CA LEU A 26 3.32 19.97 21.68
C LEU A 26 4.14 18.92 22.46
N THR A 27 3.52 18.24 23.42
CA THR A 27 4.17 17.14 24.16
C THR A 27 4.62 16.03 23.21
N SER A 28 3.77 15.63 22.27
CA SER A 28 4.13 14.59 21.30
C SER A 28 5.20 15.07 20.32
N LEU A 29 5.14 16.32 19.87
CA LEU A 29 6.17 16.89 19.01
C LEU A 29 7.53 16.85 19.71
N LEU A 30 7.65 17.44 20.91
CA LEU A 30 8.89 17.47 21.70
C LEU A 30 9.47 16.07 21.91
N ARG A 31 8.62 15.07 22.19
CA ARG A 31 9.05 13.68 22.39
C ARG A 31 9.68 13.07 21.13
N PHE A 32 9.12 13.37 19.96
CA PHE A 32 9.52 12.74 18.70
C PHE A 32 10.61 13.52 17.95
N SER A 33 10.96 14.73 18.40
CA SER A 33 11.92 15.63 17.73
C SER A 33 13.23 15.87 18.51
N GLY A 34 13.53 15.16 19.59
CA GLY A 34 14.79 15.33 20.34
C GLY A 34 14.63 15.15 21.84
N GLY A 35 13.61 15.78 22.41
CA GLY A 35 13.20 15.55 23.79
C GLY A 35 14.17 16.15 24.80
N LEU A 36 14.92 15.31 25.51
CA LEU A 36 15.75 15.68 26.67
C LEU A 36 17.23 15.70 26.34
N HIS A 37 17.88 16.81 26.69
CA HIS A 37 19.33 16.97 26.61
C HIS A 37 19.90 17.41 27.95
N SER A 38 21.16 17.07 28.20
CA SER A 38 21.94 17.63 29.31
C SER A 38 22.93 18.61 28.73
N ILE A 39 22.80 19.89 29.07
CA ILE A 39 23.67 20.97 28.59
C ILE A 39 24.27 21.66 29.82
N ALA A 40 25.59 21.63 29.95
CA ALA A 40 26.30 22.22 31.09
C ALA A 40 25.71 21.79 32.46
N ASN A 41 25.43 20.49 32.62
CA ASN A 41 24.81 19.90 33.81
C ASN A 41 23.38 20.39 34.14
N ARG A 42 22.71 21.05 33.18
CA ARG A 42 21.30 21.44 33.28
C ARG A 42 20.45 20.62 32.33
N VAL A 43 19.22 20.33 32.76
CA VAL A 43 18.21 19.70 31.88
C VAL A 43 17.74 20.73 30.88
N ALA A 44 17.93 20.45 29.60
CA ALA A 44 17.39 21.22 28.49
C ALA A 44 16.36 20.37 27.72
N VAL A 45 15.34 21.03 27.17
CA VAL A 45 14.39 20.41 26.25
C VAL A 45 14.67 20.94 24.85
N GLU A 46 14.74 20.05 23.87
CA GLU A 46 15.06 20.40 22.49
C GLU A 46 14.10 19.73 21.51
N ALA A 47 13.75 20.46 20.47
CA ALA A 47 13.01 19.95 19.33
C ALA A 47 13.69 20.36 18.03
N GLU A 48 14.19 19.37 17.29
CA GLU A 48 14.69 19.49 15.93
C GLU A 48 13.55 19.28 14.94
N VAL A 49 13.28 20.28 14.11
CA VAL A 49 12.24 20.25 13.08
C VAL A 49 12.81 20.64 11.72
N ASP A 50 12.12 20.22 10.65
CA ASP A 50 12.52 20.39 9.25
C ASP A 50 11.97 21.67 8.59
N SER A 51 11.35 22.57 9.37
CA SER A 51 10.71 23.79 8.86
C SER A 51 10.85 24.96 9.84
N ASP A 52 11.26 26.13 9.34
CA ASP A 52 11.29 27.39 10.11
C ASP A 52 9.90 27.76 10.64
N VAL A 53 8.86 27.53 9.84
CA VAL A 53 7.47 27.84 10.23
C VAL A 53 7.03 26.97 11.41
N LEU A 54 7.35 25.68 11.36
CA LEU A 54 7.09 24.77 12.48
C LEU A 54 7.92 25.15 13.71
N ALA A 55 9.20 25.52 13.54
CA ALA A 55 10.07 25.93 14.64
C ALA A 55 9.52 27.17 15.36
N ARG A 56 9.13 28.21 14.61
CA ARG A 56 8.51 29.43 15.16
C ARG A 56 7.17 29.14 15.83
N ARG A 57 6.36 28.23 15.27
CA ARG A 57 5.10 27.80 15.88
C ARG A 57 5.36 27.09 17.21
N THR A 58 6.25 26.10 17.25
CA THR A 58 6.64 25.39 18.47
C THR A 58 7.17 26.36 19.54
N ALA A 59 8.01 27.31 19.14
CA ALA A 59 8.53 28.33 20.04
C ALA A 59 7.40 29.18 20.66
N ARG A 60 6.42 29.59 19.84
CA ARG A 60 5.24 30.33 20.30
C ARG A 60 4.38 29.49 21.24
N ASP A 61 4.09 28.24 20.90
CA ASP A 61 3.29 27.35 21.74
C ASP A 61 3.98 27.10 23.10
N LEU A 62 5.31 26.96 23.13
CA LEU A 62 6.08 26.87 24.38
C LEU A 62 5.93 28.12 25.26
N MET A 63 6.00 29.31 24.65
CA MET A 63 5.79 30.58 25.37
C MET A 63 4.35 30.71 25.89
N GLU A 64 3.35 30.44 25.06
CA GLU A 64 1.94 30.63 25.40
C GLU A 64 1.42 29.60 26.41
N ILE A 65 1.87 28.35 26.33
CA ILE A 65 1.35 27.24 27.16
C ILE A 65 2.14 27.10 28.46
N TYR A 66 3.46 27.26 28.40
CA TYR A 66 4.36 26.97 29.53
C TYR A 66 5.10 28.19 30.07
N GLY A 67 5.00 29.35 29.42
CA GLY A 67 5.64 30.59 29.88
C GLY A 67 7.17 30.56 29.80
N VAL A 68 7.75 29.62 29.04
CA VAL A 68 9.21 29.48 28.87
C VAL A 68 9.67 30.21 27.62
N ARG A 69 10.92 30.69 27.60
CA ARG A 69 11.52 31.36 26.44
C ARG A 69 12.47 30.41 25.69
N PRO A 70 12.08 29.92 24.51
CA PRO A 70 12.94 29.07 23.70
C PRO A 70 13.92 29.89 22.86
N GLU A 71 15.10 29.33 22.66
CA GLU A 71 16.10 29.77 21.69
C GLU A 71 15.87 29.03 20.36
N LEU A 72 15.91 29.77 19.25
CA LEU A 72 15.82 29.21 17.90
C LEU A 72 17.22 29.18 17.28
N VAL A 73 17.70 27.98 16.98
CA VAL A 73 19.02 27.75 16.38
C VAL A 73 18.83 27.15 15.00
N HIS A 74 19.43 27.79 13.99
CA HIS A 74 19.51 27.20 12.66
C HIS A 74 20.66 26.18 12.62
N VAL A 75 20.34 24.94 12.30
CA VAL A 75 21.30 23.84 12.21
C VAL A 75 21.51 23.53 10.72
N GLN A 76 22.69 23.86 10.21
CA GLN A 76 23.09 23.42 8.87
C GLN A 76 23.29 21.91 8.90
N GLY A 77 22.59 21.19 8.01
CA GLY A 77 22.73 19.74 7.91
C GLY A 77 24.17 19.36 7.52
N SER A 78 24.87 18.64 8.39
CA SER A 78 26.13 17.99 8.05
C SER A 78 25.87 16.53 7.61
N GLY A 79 26.11 16.22 6.33
CA GLY A 79 25.94 14.88 5.76
C GLY A 79 24.53 14.57 5.23
N GLY A 80 24.36 13.38 4.62
CA GLY A 80 23.29 12.97 3.68
C GLY A 80 21.81 13.05 4.10
N ARG A 81 21.48 13.73 5.21
CA ARG A 81 20.13 14.26 5.46
C ARG A 81 20.06 15.67 4.87
N GLY A 82 19.81 15.75 3.56
CA GLY A 82 19.69 17.03 2.86
C GLY A 82 18.49 17.82 3.38
N GLY A 83 18.75 18.95 4.03
CA GLY A 83 17.72 19.88 4.49
C GLY A 83 18.24 20.83 5.57
N SER A 84 17.71 22.04 5.61
CA SER A 84 17.88 22.94 6.76
C SER A 84 17.08 22.43 7.94
N HIS A 85 17.72 22.24 9.09
CA HIS A 85 17.06 21.88 10.33
C HIS A 85 17.03 23.07 11.30
N TYR A 86 16.03 23.10 12.15
CA TYR A 86 15.83 24.15 13.14
C TYR A 86 15.68 23.51 14.51
N ALA A 87 16.52 23.89 15.46
CA ALA A 87 16.42 23.45 16.83
C ALA A 87 15.69 24.53 17.66
N VAL A 88 14.64 24.12 18.35
CA VAL A 88 13.92 24.92 19.35
C VAL A 88 14.36 24.42 20.71
N ARG A 89 15.12 25.23 21.46
CA ARG A 89 15.78 24.80 22.70
C ARG A 89 15.32 25.62 23.89
N VAL A 90 15.00 24.95 25.00
CA VAL A 90 14.68 25.58 26.29
C VAL A 90 15.69 25.09 27.32
N ILE A 91 16.63 25.98 27.70
CA ILE A 91 17.64 25.71 28.73
C ILE A 91 17.15 26.23 30.07
N GLU A 92 16.76 27.51 30.15
CA GLU A 92 16.17 28.10 31.34
C GLU A 92 14.75 27.55 31.55
N GLY A 93 14.49 26.97 32.73
CA GLY A 93 13.22 26.29 33.01
C GLY A 93 13.05 24.93 32.32
N GLY A 94 14.11 24.38 31.68
CA GLY A 94 14.05 23.11 30.96
C GLY A 94 13.61 21.91 31.81
N GLU A 95 14.05 21.82 33.07
CA GLU A 95 13.59 20.75 33.98
C GLU A 95 12.09 20.84 34.29
N THR A 96 11.56 22.05 34.51
CA THR A 96 10.14 22.28 34.76
C THR A 96 9.31 21.89 33.55
N LEU A 97 9.71 22.36 32.36
CA LEU A 97 9.07 22.00 31.10
C LEU A 97 9.09 20.48 30.87
N ALA A 98 10.24 19.85 31.10
CA ALA A 98 10.39 18.40 30.96
C ALA A 98 9.44 17.60 31.86
N ARG A 99 9.20 18.06 33.10
CA ARG A 99 8.23 17.41 33.99
C ARG A 99 6.79 17.65 33.54
N GLN A 100 6.46 18.87 33.13
CA GLN A 100 5.11 19.23 32.66
C GLN A 100 4.70 18.50 31.38
N THR A 101 5.66 18.29 30.47
CA THR A 101 5.48 17.53 29.23
C THR A 101 5.63 16.02 29.43
N GLY A 102 5.99 15.58 30.64
CA GLY A 102 6.21 14.17 30.95
C GLY A 102 7.38 13.54 30.18
N LEU A 103 8.36 14.37 29.82
CA LEU A 103 9.70 13.91 29.43
C LEU A 103 10.49 13.38 30.64
N LEU A 104 10.30 14.02 31.81
CA LEU A 104 10.83 13.58 33.10
C LEU A 104 9.71 13.20 34.07
N ASP A 105 9.96 12.20 34.91
CA ASP A 105 9.08 11.88 36.04
C ASP A 105 9.35 12.76 37.28
N GLN A 106 8.57 12.58 38.34
CA GLN A 106 8.74 13.32 39.59
C GLN A 106 10.11 13.07 40.27
N ARG A 107 10.77 11.95 39.96
CA ARG A 107 12.08 11.54 40.48
C ARG A 107 13.24 11.91 39.55
N ARG A 108 13.02 12.79 38.56
CA ARG A 108 14.02 13.23 37.57
C ARG A 108 14.51 12.10 36.65
N ARG A 109 13.72 11.05 36.46
CA ARG A 109 14.05 9.96 35.53
C ARG A 109 13.43 10.21 34.16
N PRO A 110 14.17 9.97 33.06
CA PRO A 110 13.60 10.04 31.71
C PRO A 110 12.45 9.05 31.55
N VAL A 111 11.30 9.55 31.10
CA VAL A 111 10.16 8.75 30.67
C VAL A 111 10.43 8.32 29.23
N ARG A 112 10.17 7.06 28.87
CA ARG A 112 10.41 6.56 27.50
C ARG A 112 9.22 6.71 26.55
N GLY A 113 8.01 6.56 27.07
CA GLY A 113 6.76 6.66 26.30
C GLY A 113 6.13 8.05 26.33
N LEU A 114 4.85 8.10 25.94
CA LEU A 114 4.01 9.28 26.10
C LEU A 114 3.26 9.25 27.45
N PRO A 115 2.91 10.41 28.03
CA PRO A 115 2.14 10.46 29.27
C PRO A 115 0.78 9.78 29.14
N ASN A 116 0.47 8.86 30.06
CA ASN A 116 -0.81 8.12 30.05
C ASN A 116 -2.04 9.03 30.00
N LYS A 117 -2.00 10.16 30.73
CA LYS A 117 -3.09 11.15 30.75
C LYS A 117 -3.44 11.69 29.36
N LEU A 118 -2.46 11.79 28.46
CA LEU A 118 -2.67 12.24 27.09
C LEU A 118 -3.14 11.09 26.21
N THR A 119 -2.51 9.91 26.35
CA THR A 119 -2.83 8.75 25.50
C THR A 119 -4.19 8.13 25.81
N THR A 120 -4.80 8.43 26.97
CA THR A 120 -6.18 8.09 27.33
C THR A 120 -7.13 9.29 27.27
N GLY A 121 -6.71 10.39 26.64
CA GLY A 121 -7.50 11.60 26.47
C GLY A 121 -8.68 11.43 25.52
N ASN A 122 -9.38 12.54 25.26
CA ASN A 122 -10.49 12.56 24.31
C ASN A 122 -9.98 12.39 22.85
N ARG A 123 -10.88 12.11 21.90
CA ARG A 123 -10.51 11.92 20.49
C ARG A 123 -9.72 13.10 19.90
N GLY A 124 -9.98 14.34 20.32
CA GLY A 124 -9.24 15.53 19.89
C GLY A 124 -7.79 15.54 20.37
N ASP A 125 -7.56 15.17 21.64
CA ASP A 125 -6.21 15.06 22.20
C ASP A 125 -5.42 13.93 21.51
N LEU A 126 -6.06 12.79 21.25
CA LEU A 126 -5.42 11.67 20.54
C LEU A 126 -5.04 12.04 19.11
N ALA A 127 -5.91 12.76 18.41
CA ALA A 127 -5.62 13.31 17.08
C ALA A 127 -4.46 14.30 17.13
N ALA A 128 -4.38 15.12 18.17
CA ALA A 128 -3.31 16.08 18.38
C ALA A 128 -1.96 15.41 18.68
N ILE A 129 -1.94 14.31 19.46
CA ILE A 129 -0.75 13.47 19.64
C ILE A 129 -0.23 12.98 18.29
N TRP A 130 -1.12 12.39 17.48
CA TRP A 130 -0.76 11.90 16.14
C TRP A 130 -0.23 13.01 15.25
N ARG A 131 -0.86 14.20 15.26
CA ARG A 131 -0.39 15.37 14.52
C ARG A 131 1.02 15.79 14.95
N GLY A 132 1.28 15.90 16.26
CA GLY A 132 2.60 16.26 16.79
C GLY A 132 3.68 15.24 16.43
N ALA A 133 3.37 13.95 16.53
CA ALA A 133 4.28 12.87 16.13
C ALA A 133 4.56 12.86 14.62
N PHE A 134 3.55 13.11 13.79
CA PHE A 134 3.72 13.18 12.33
C PHE A 134 4.52 14.42 11.89
N LEU A 135 4.26 15.59 12.50
CA LEU A 135 5.03 16.81 12.24
C LEU A 135 6.52 16.62 12.55
N ALA A 136 6.84 15.94 13.65
CA ALA A 136 8.22 15.64 14.05
C ALA A 136 8.89 14.59 13.16
N ALA A 137 8.24 13.43 12.95
CA ALA A 137 8.91 12.24 12.42
C ALA A 137 8.06 11.40 11.45
N GLY A 138 7.02 12.01 10.89
CA GLY A 138 6.09 11.38 9.96
C GLY A 138 6.57 11.36 8.51
N ALA A 139 6.17 10.31 7.80
CA ALA A 139 6.35 10.14 6.37
C ALA A 139 5.10 9.52 5.75
N LEU A 140 4.78 9.93 4.53
CA LEU A 140 3.68 9.41 3.72
C LEU A 140 4.21 9.00 2.36
N SER A 141 3.95 7.75 1.97
CA SER A 141 4.23 7.27 0.62
C SER A 141 3.04 7.46 -0.33
N GLU A 142 3.32 7.39 -1.63
CA GLU A 142 2.29 7.41 -2.66
C GLU A 142 1.37 6.19 -2.56
N PRO A 143 0.08 6.32 -2.96
CA PRO A 143 -0.83 5.19 -3.04
C PRO A 143 -0.30 4.08 -3.95
N GLY A 144 -0.51 2.82 -3.60
CA GLY A 144 -0.05 1.67 -4.39
C GLY A 144 0.25 0.46 -3.51
N ARG A 145 1.00 -0.51 -4.06
CA ARG A 145 1.29 -1.79 -3.37
C ARG A 145 2.00 -1.63 -2.03
N SER A 146 2.83 -0.59 -1.89
CA SER A 146 3.62 -0.32 -0.69
C SER A 146 3.21 1.00 -0.01
N ALA A 147 1.94 1.39 -0.17
CA ALA A 147 1.39 2.54 0.53
C ALA A 147 1.52 2.39 2.05
N ALA A 148 2.02 3.43 2.70
CA ALA A 148 2.21 3.49 4.13
C ALA A 148 2.26 4.95 4.61
N LEU A 149 1.60 5.20 5.74
CA LEU A 149 1.89 6.31 6.61
C LEU A 149 2.75 5.78 7.76
N GLU A 150 3.92 6.37 7.98
CA GLU A 150 4.89 5.91 8.96
C GLU A 150 5.31 7.03 9.91
N ILE A 151 5.52 6.71 11.17
CA ILE A 151 6.10 7.61 12.18
C ILE A 151 7.31 6.92 12.80
N THR A 152 8.47 7.53 12.66
CA THR A 152 9.69 7.06 13.33
C THR A 152 9.60 7.41 14.81
N CYS A 153 9.77 6.42 15.69
CA CYS A 153 9.58 6.58 17.12
C CYS A 153 10.93 6.61 17.85
N PRO A 154 11.06 7.36 18.96
CA PRO A 154 12.29 7.39 19.75
C PRO A 154 12.50 6.13 20.60
N SER A 155 11.44 5.36 20.84
CA SER A 155 11.45 4.15 21.67
C SER A 155 10.27 3.24 21.34
N SER A 156 10.37 1.96 21.71
CA SER A 156 9.27 1.00 21.57
C SER A 156 8.07 1.38 22.45
N GLU A 157 8.30 1.96 23.62
CA GLU A 157 7.25 2.45 24.52
C GLU A 157 6.48 3.62 23.91
N ALA A 158 7.16 4.54 23.23
CA ALA A 158 6.51 5.63 22.50
C ALA A 158 5.71 5.10 21.30
N ALA A 159 6.24 4.10 20.57
CA ALA A 159 5.52 3.44 19.49
C ALA A 159 4.24 2.76 19.98
N MET A 160 4.32 2.01 21.09
CA MET A 160 3.15 1.34 21.68
C MET A 160 2.09 2.33 22.17
N ALA A 161 2.52 3.44 22.79
CA ALA A 161 1.62 4.51 23.21
C ALA A 161 0.88 5.13 22.02
N LEU A 162 1.58 5.37 20.91
CA LEU A 162 1.00 5.94 19.70
C LEU A 162 0.04 4.97 18.98
N VAL A 163 0.36 3.67 18.96
CA VAL A 163 -0.56 2.62 18.49
C VAL A 163 -1.84 2.59 19.32
N GLY A 164 -1.73 2.64 20.65
CA GLY A 164 -2.89 2.68 21.54
C GLY A 164 -3.78 3.91 21.30
N ALA A 165 -3.17 5.08 21.06
CA ALA A 165 -3.90 6.28 20.67
C ALA A 165 -4.61 6.12 19.30
N ALA A 166 -3.97 5.48 18.32
CA ALA A 166 -4.59 5.20 17.02
C ALA A 166 -5.79 4.27 17.12
N HIS A 167 -5.68 3.18 17.88
CA HIS A 167 -6.79 2.22 18.03
C HIS A 167 -8.02 2.87 18.64
N ARG A 168 -7.84 3.78 19.62
CA ARG A 168 -8.94 4.59 20.18
C ARG A 168 -9.56 5.57 19.18
N LEU A 169 -8.84 5.94 18.12
CA LEU A 169 -9.36 6.74 17.01
C LEU A 169 -10.06 5.87 15.94
N GLY A 170 -9.92 4.55 15.99
CA GLY A 170 -10.38 3.62 14.96
C GLY A 170 -9.36 3.41 13.82
N ILE A 171 -8.09 3.77 14.04
CA ILE A 171 -7.03 3.68 13.03
C ILE A 171 -6.26 2.37 13.20
N PRO A 172 -6.11 1.53 12.16
CA PRO A 172 -5.43 0.23 12.24
C PRO A 172 -3.89 0.36 12.19
N ALA A 173 -3.31 1.08 13.16
CA ALA A 173 -1.87 1.25 13.28
C ALA A 173 -1.17 0.01 13.88
N LYS A 174 0.06 -0.24 13.46
CA LYS A 174 0.91 -1.33 13.98
C LYS A 174 2.31 -0.83 14.28
N ALA A 175 2.89 -1.28 15.39
CA ALA A 175 4.31 -1.10 15.69
C ALA A 175 5.15 -2.09 14.88
N ARG A 176 6.28 -1.61 14.35
CA ARG A 176 7.27 -2.38 13.60
C ARG A 176 8.66 -1.87 13.96
N GLU A 177 9.65 -2.72 13.83
CA GLU A 177 11.05 -2.32 13.93
C GLU A 177 11.69 -2.41 12.54
N VAL A 178 12.37 -1.34 12.12
CA VAL A 178 13.05 -1.28 10.82
C VAL A 178 14.49 -0.87 11.09
N ARG A 179 15.44 -1.79 10.83
CA ARG A 179 16.88 -1.58 11.07
C ARG A 179 17.18 -1.10 12.51
N GLY A 180 16.55 -1.71 13.51
CA GLY A 180 16.73 -1.35 14.91
C GLY A 180 15.97 -0.09 15.36
N VAL A 181 15.21 0.55 14.47
CA VAL A 181 14.46 1.78 14.79
C VAL A 181 12.97 1.44 14.88
N PRO A 182 12.31 1.72 16.02
CA PRO A 182 10.88 1.49 16.16
C PRO A 182 10.08 2.49 15.31
N ARG A 183 9.05 2.00 14.65
CA ARG A 183 8.14 2.74 13.78
C ARG A 183 6.70 2.36 14.06
N VAL A 184 5.79 3.31 13.89
CA VAL A 184 4.35 3.04 13.80
C VAL A 184 3.92 3.21 12.36
N VAL A 185 3.18 2.23 11.83
CA VAL A 185 2.81 2.15 10.42
C VAL A 185 1.31 1.94 10.27
N VAL A 186 0.70 2.67 9.33
CA VAL A 186 -0.66 2.44 8.82
C VAL A 186 -0.54 2.11 7.33
N ARG A 187 -1.01 0.92 6.91
CA ARG A 187 -0.86 0.44 5.52
C ARG A 187 -2.17 0.42 4.73
N GLU A 188 -3.30 0.31 5.42
CA GLU A 188 -4.60 0.25 4.77
C GLU A 188 -4.97 1.61 4.20
N GLY A 189 -5.44 1.68 2.95
CA GLY A 189 -5.74 2.94 2.28
C GLY A 189 -6.77 3.79 3.03
N GLU A 190 -7.86 3.17 3.50
CA GLU A 190 -8.85 3.88 4.32
C GLU A 190 -8.27 4.29 5.68
N GLY A 191 -7.41 3.47 6.26
CA GLY A 191 -6.68 3.78 7.48
C GLY A 191 -5.76 5.00 7.32
N ILE A 192 -5.03 5.10 6.21
CA ILE A 192 -4.16 6.24 5.88
C ILE A 192 -5.01 7.52 5.74
N ARG A 193 -6.06 7.47 4.92
CA ARG A 193 -7.00 8.59 4.72
C ARG A 193 -7.60 9.05 6.05
N SER A 194 -8.10 8.11 6.85
CA SER A 194 -8.68 8.38 8.17
C SER A 194 -7.67 8.99 9.14
N THR A 195 -6.41 8.55 9.09
CA THR A 195 -5.33 9.12 9.92
C THR A 195 -5.04 10.57 9.54
N LEU A 196 -4.88 10.86 8.25
CA LEU A 196 -4.65 12.21 7.75
C LEU A 196 -5.80 13.16 8.14
N ALA A 197 -7.05 12.73 7.91
CA ALA A 197 -8.23 13.50 8.26
C ALA A 197 -8.36 13.72 9.78
N ALA A 198 -8.06 12.70 10.60
CA ALA A 198 -8.10 12.80 12.05
C ALA A 198 -7.07 13.82 12.58
N MET A 199 -5.85 13.82 12.03
CA MET A 199 -4.82 14.80 12.39
C MET A 199 -5.20 16.24 12.00
N GLY A 200 -6.11 16.42 11.03
CA GLY A 200 -6.56 17.71 10.52
C GLY A 200 -6.09 18.04 9.11
N ALA A 201 -5.38 17.11 8.44
CA ALA A 201 -4.95 17.26 7.05
C ALA A 201 -6.04 16.75 6.08
N ARG A 202 -7.17 17.46 6.04
CA ARG A 202 -8.35 17.01 5.26
C ARG A 202 -8.11 17.11 3.76
N LYS A 203 -7.48 18.20 3.31
CA LYS A 203 -7.19 18.41 1.89
C LYS A 203 -6.21 17.35 1.40
N ALA A 204 -5.13 17.12 2.13
CA ALA A 204 -4.16 16.08 1.78
C ALA A 204 -4.78 14.67 1.83
N ALA A 205 -5.72 14.40 2.76
CA ALA A 205 -6.45 13.14 2.81
C ALA A 205 -7.30 12.91 1.54
N GLU A 206 -8.01 13.94 1.08
CA GLU A 206 -8.82 13.89 -0.15
C GLU A 206 -7.95 13.72 -1.39
N GLU A 207 -6.87 14.48 -1.52
CA GLU A 207 -5.93 14.38 -2.65
C GLU A 207 -5.28 12.99 -2.71
N TRP A 208 -4.84 12.47 -1.56
CA TRP A 208 -4.26 11.13 -1.48
C TRP A 208 -5.27 10.04 -1.86
N ASP A 209 -6.54 10.18 -1.43
CA ASP A 209 -7.60 9.24 -1.78
C ASP A 209 -7.96 9.30 -3.27
N GLN A 210 -8.01 10.49 -3.87
CA GLN A 210 -8.19 10.63 -5.32
C GLN A 210 -7.06 9.94 -6.10
N MET A 211 -5.81 10.09 -5.65
CA MET A 211 -4.67 9.39 -6.23
C MET A 211 -4.81 7.86 -6.10
N ARG A 212 -5.28 7.36 -4.94
CA ARG A 212 -5.57 5.93 -4.72
C ARG A 212 -6.62 5.42 -5.71
N GLN A 213 -7.78 6.07 -5.77
CA GLN A 213 -8.90 5.66 -6.63
C GLN A 213 -8.49 5.62 -8.11
N ARG A 214 -7.78 6.64 -8.60
CA ARG A 214 -7.26 6.67 -9.97
C ARG A 214 -6.32 5.49 -10.27
N ARG A 215 -5.49 5.09 -9.31
CA ARG A 215 -4.59 3.93 -9.45
C ARG A 215 -5.36 2.61 -9.42
N GLU A 216 -6.36 2.47 -8.56
CA GLU A 216 -7.21 1.27 -8.49
C GLU A 216 -7.99 1.06 -9.80
N VAL A 217 -8.58 2.13 -10.37
CA VAL A 217 -9.25 2.06 -11.68
C VAL A 217 -8.28 1.63 -12.78
N ARG A 218 -7.10 2.26 -12.88
CA ARG A 218 -6.08 1.87 -13.87
C ARG A 218 -5.61 0.43 -13.69
N ALA A 219 -5.40 -0.01 -12.45
CA ALA A 219 -5.01 -1.38 -12.16
C ALA A 219 -6.10 -2.38 -12.55
N GLY A 220 -7.38 -2.04 -12.36
CA GLY A 220 -8.52 -2.84 -12.81
C GLY A 220 -8.56 -2.98 -14.33
N VAL A 221 -8.43 -1.86 -15.06
CA VAL A 221 -8.38 -1.86 -16.53
C VAL A 221 -7.21 -2.68 -17.06
N ASN A 222 -6.00 -2.48 -16.51
CA ASN A 222 -4.83 -3.24 -16.95
C ASN A 222 -4.98 -4.74 -16.69
N ARG A 223 -5.61 -5.13 -15.58
CA ARG A 223 -5.90 -6.56 -15.31
C ARG A 223 -6.89 -7.13 -16.31
N LEU A 224 -7.92 -6.38 -16.66
CA LEU A 224 -8.92 -6.81 -17.64
C LEU A 224 -8.28 -7.00 -19.03
N VAL A 225 -7.53 -6.00 -19.50
CA VAL A 225 -6.85 -6.07 -20.80
C VAL A 225 -5.86 -7.24 -20.85
N ASN A 226 -5.06 -7.44 -19.79
CA ASN A 226 -4.13 -8.57 -19.74
C ASN A 226 -4.85 -9.92 -19.68
N PHE A 227 -6.02 -9.99 -19.04
CA PHE A 227 -6.83 -11.20 -18.98
C PHE A 227 -7.43 -11.54 -20.35
N ASP A 228 -7.94 -10.54 -21.06
CA ASP A 228 -8.49 -10.70 -22.40
C ASP A 228 -7.39 -11.13 -23.38
N ASP A 229 -6.24 -10.45 -23.38
CA ASP A 229 -5.09 -10.81 -24.23
C ASP A 229 -4.60 -12.25 -23.96
N ALA A 230 -4.45 -12.63 -22.69
CA ALA A 230 -4.04 -13.98 -22.31
C ALA A 230 -5.07 -15.05 -22.71
N ASN A 231 -6.37 -14.76 -22.61
CA ASN A 231 -7.42 -15.68 -23.03
C ASN A 231 -7.49 -15.82 -24.55
N LEU A 232 -7.34 -14.72 -25.28
CA LEU A 232 -7.38 -14.69 -26.73
C LEU A 232 -6.19 -15.46 -27.31
N ARG A 233 -5.00 -15.26 -26.74
CA ARG A 233 -3.79 -16.02 -27.11
C ARG A 233 -3.92 -17.51 -26.84
N ARG A 234 -4.37 -17.92 -25.64
CA ARG A 234 -4.58 -19.34 -25.32
C ARG A 234 -5.63 -19.99 -26.21
N SER A 235 -6.72 -19.28 -26.50
CA SER A 235 -7.79 -19.79 -27.38
C SER A 235 -7.29 -19.95 -28.82
N ALA A 236 -6.50 -19.01 -29.33
CA ALA A 236 -5.90 -19.09 -30.66
C ALA A 236 -4.91 -20.28 -30.76
N GLN A 237 -4.03 -20.45 -29.75
CA GLN A 237 -3.11 -21.59 -29.69
C GLN A 237 -3.87 -22.92 -29.66
N ALA A 238 -4.90 -23.04 -28.81
CA ALA A 238 -5.72 -24.24 -28.74
C ALA A 238 -6.45 -24.53 -30.07
N ALA A 239 -6.93 -23.50 -30.78
CA ALA A 239 -7.56 -23.66 -32.08
C ALA A 239 -6.57 -24.16 -33.14
N VAL A 240 -5.34 -23.61 -33.18
CA VAL A 240 -4.27 -24.07 -34.09
C VAL A 240 -3.90 -25.52 -33.81
N ALA A 241 -3.66 -25.89 -32.55
CA ALA A 241 -3.36 -27.27 -32.16
C ALA A 241 -4.52 -28.22 -32.51
N ALA A 242 -5.77 -27.82 -32.23
CA ALA A 242 -6.94 -28.62 -32.56
C ALA A 242 -7.09 -28.83 -34.08
N CYS A 243 -6.83 -27.81 -34.90
CA CYS A 243 -6.87 -27.94 -36.37
C CYS A 243 -5.82 -28.92 -36.87
N ALA A 244 -4.56 -28.78 -36.43
CA ALA A 244 -3.49 -29.67 -36.85
C ALA A 244 -3.73 -31.13 -36.45
N ARG A 245 -4.23 -31.35 -35.22
CA ARG A 245 -4.60 -32.68 -34.73
C ARG A 245 -5.78 -33.28 -35.50
N VAL A 246 -6.80 -32.48 -35.81
CA VAL A 246 -7.97 -32.94 -36.59
C VAL A 246 -7.56 -33.28 -38.01
N GLU A 247 -6.73 -32.46 -38.65
CA GLU A 247 -6.18 -32.72 -39.99
C GLU A 247 -5.46 -34.08 -40.01
N ARG A 248 -4.58 -34.31 -39.02
CA ARG A 248 -3.89 -35.59 -38.86
C ARG A 248 -4.83 -36.76 -38.55
N ALA A 249 -5.86 -36.55 -37.73
CA ALA A 249 -6.85 -37.58 -37.41
C ALA A 249 -7.63 -38.04 -38.65
N MET A 250 -7.95 -37.09 -39.54
CA MET A 250 -8.65 -37.36 -40.79
C MET A 250 -7.78 -38.18 -41.76
N GLU A 251 -6.47 -37.92 -41.79
CA GLU A 251 -5.50 -38.73 -42.56
C GLU A 251 -5.39 -40.17 -42.04
N ILE A 252 -5.28 -40.35 -40.72
CA ILE A 252 -5.08 -41.67 -40.11
C ILE A 252 -6.32 -42.56 -40.28
N LEU A 253 -7.51 -42.00 -40.03
CA LEU A 253 -8.75 -42.78 -40.04
C LEU A 253 -9.32 -42.97 -41.44
N GLY A 254 -9.07 -42.04 -42.37
CA GLY A 254 -9.55 -42.15 -43.75
C GLY A 254 -11.07 -42.33 -43.78
N ASP A 255 -11.55 -43.40 -44.41
CA ASP A 255 -12.99 -43.69 -44.57
C ASP A 255 -13.66 -44.28 -43.32
N GLU A 256 -12.90 -44.69 -42.30
CA GLU A 256 -13.43 -45.35 -41.09
C GLU A 256 -14.08 -44.37 -40.10
N ILE A 257 -14.04 -43.07 -40.37
CA ILE A 257 -14.56 -42.03 -39.47
C ILE A 257 -16.10 -42.06 -39.49
N PRO A 258 -16.76 -42.23 -38.32
CA PRO A 258 -18.21 -42.09 -38.21
C PRO A 258 -18.68 -40.71 -38.68
N ALA A 259 -19.78 -40.66 -39.44
CA ALA A 259 -20.30 -39.42 -40.06
C ALA A 259 -20.42 -38.22 -39.10
N HIS A 260 -20.90 -38.45 -37.88
CA HIS A 260 -21.05 -37.40 -36.87
C HIS A 260 -19.73 -36.85 -36.32
N LEU A 261 -18.63 -37.63 -36.39
CA LEU A 261 -17.28 -37.19 -36.03
C LEU A 261 -16.60 -36.50 -37.22
N ARG A 262 -16.80 -37.04 -38.43
CA ARG A 262 -16.32 -36.43 -39.68
C ARG A 262 -16.86 -35.01 -39.84
N GLN A 263 -18.17 -34.82 -39.66
CA GLN A 263 -18.82 -33.50 -39.71
C GLN A 263 -18.14 -32.49 -38.76
N ALA A 264 -17.80 -32.89 -37.53
CA ALA A 264 -17.12 -32.02 -36.57
C ALA A 264 -15.67 -31.72 -36.95
N GLY A 265 -14.97 -32.69 -37.56
CA GLY A 265 -13.63 -32.51 -38.11
C GLY A 265 -13.62 -31.52 -39.27
N ASP A 266 -14.52 -31.72 -40.24
CA ASP A 266 -14.68 -30.84 -41.41
C ASP A 266 -15.02 -29.41 -40.99
N LEU A 267 -15.94 -29.24 -40.03
CA LEU A 267 -16.28 -27.91 -39.48
C LEU A 267 -15.07 -27.22 -38.85
N ARG A 268 -14.23 -27.96 -38.10
CA ARG A 268 -13.02 -27.41 -37.48
C ARG A 268 -11.97 -27.01 -38.52
N LEU A 269 -11.84 -27.75 -39.62
CA LEU A 269 -10.90 -27.44 -40.69
C LEU A 269 -11.40 -26.32 -41.62
N ALA A 270 -12.72 -26.23 -41.83
CA ALA A 270 -13.35 -25.17 -42.62
C ALA A 270 -13.34 -23.82 -41.89
N HIS A 271 -13.44 -23.83 -40.56
CA HIS A 271 -13.46 -22.64 -39.72
C HIS A 271 -12.35 -22.71 -38.65
N ARG A 272 -11.10 -22.56 -39.10
CA ARG A 272 -9.91 -22.75 -38.26
C ARG A 272 -9.78 -21.72 -37.13
N ASP A 273 -10.30 -20.51 -37.37
CA ASP A 273 -10.30 -19.36 -36.46
C ASP A 273 -11.54 -19.30 -35.55
N ALA A 274 -12.59 -20.05 -35.85
CA ALA A 274 -13.83 -20.05 -35.09
C ALA A 274 -13.67 -20.73 -33.71
N SER A 275 -14.29 -20.15 -32.70
CA SER A 275 -14.46 -20.77 -31.39
C SER A 275 -15.30 -22.05 -31.47
N LEU A 276 -15.24 -22.89 -30.43
CA LEU A 276 -16.09 -24.09 -30.34
C LEU A 276 -17.59 -23.75 -30.31
N ASP A 277 -17.95 -22.56 -29.84
CA ASP A 277 -19.34 -22.10 -29.79
C ASP A 277 -19.81 -21.67 -31.18
N GLU A 278 -18.99 -20.94 -31.94
CA GLU A 278 -19.26 -20.59 -33.34
C GLU A 278 -19.35 -21.83 -34.23
N LEU A 279 -18.48 -22.83 -34.03
CA LEU A 279 -18.61 -24.12 -34.74
C LEU A 279 -19.95 -24.82 -34.46
N GLY A 280 -20.47 -24.67 -33.23
CA GLY A 280 -21.77 -25.23 -32.86
C GLY A 280 -22.91 -24.63 -33.68
N HIS A 281 -22.84 -23.32 -33.95
CA HIS A 281 -23.81 -22.60 -34.79
C HIS A 281 -23.67 -22.94 -36.28
N HIS A 282 -22.47 -23.27 -36.75
CA HIS A 282 -22.23 -23.70 -38.14
C HIS A 282 -22.64 -25.16 -38.40
N ALA A 283 -22.89 -25.96 -37.37
CA ALA A 283 -23.34 -27.33 -37.52
C ALA A 283 -24.82 -27.40 -37.94
N ASP A 284 -25.16 -28.39 -38.77
CA ASP A 284 -26.54 -28.72 -39.12
C ASP A 284 -26.84 -30.19 -38.75
N PRO A 285 -27.72 -30.46 -37.77
CA PRO A 285 -28.42 -29.49 -36.91
C PRO A 285 -27.45 -28.76 -35.93
N PRO A 286 -27.82 -27.56 -35.43
CA PRO A 286 -26.99 -26.80 -34.49
C PRO A 286 -26.60 -27.60 -33.25
N LEU A 287 -25.36 -27.43 -32.82
CA LEU A 287 -24.78 -28.13 -31.69
C LEU A 287 -24.37 -27.16 -30.60
N THR A 288 -24.38 -27.61 -29.36
CA THR A 288 -23.77 -26.87 -28.26
C THR A 288 -22.24 -26.95 -28.35
N LYS A 289 -21.55 -25.95 -27.79
CA LYS A 289 -20.09 -25.95 -27.63
C LYS A 289 -19.54 -27.29 -27.13
N ASP A 290 -20.16 -27.86 -26.09
CA ASP A 290 -19.72 -29.12 -25.48
C ASP A 290 -19.95 -30.34 -26.39
N ALA A 291 -21.01 -30.33 -27.19
CA ALA A 291 -21.28 -31.38 -28.17
C ALA A 291 -20.22 -31.40 -29.28
N VAL A 292 -19.83 -30.22 -29.80
CA VAL A 292 -18.74 -30.08 -30.78
C VAL A 292 -17.40 -30.51 -30.17
N ALA A 293 -17.07 -29.99 -28.98
CA ALA A 293 -15.84 -30.34 -28.27
C ALA A 293 -15.75 -31.85 -28.00
N GLY A 294 -16.85 -32.47 -27.57
CA GLY A 294 -16.93 -33.90 -27.34
C GLY A 294 -16.74 -34.74 -28.61
N ARG A 295 -17.28 -34.28 -29.75
CA ARG A 295 -17.08 -34.95 -31.05
C ARG A 295 -15.63 -34.86 -31.51
N ILE A 296 -15.01 -33.68 -31.45
CA ILE A 296 -13.58 -33.50 -31.80
C ILE A 296 -12.71 -34.39 -30.91
N ARG A 297 -12.94 -34.39 -29.59
CA ARG A 297 -12.14 -35.22 -28.66
C ARG A 297 -12.24 -36.72 -28.97
N ARG A 298 -13.43 -37.21 -29.33
CA ARG A 298 -13.63 -38.61 -29.74
C ARG A 298 -12.97 -38.94 -31.07
N LEU A 299 -12.98 -38.02 -32.03
CA LEU A 299 -12.27 -38.17 -33.31
C LEU A 299 -10.77 -38.34 -33.07
N LEU A 300 -10.16 -37.46 -32.26
CA LEU A 300 -8.75 -37.52 -31.92
C LEU A 300 -8.39 -38.83 -31.21
N ALA A 301 -9.16 -39.22 -30.19
CA ALA A 301 -8.92 -40.46 -29.45
C ALA A 301 -9.01 -41.71 -30.34
N MET A 302 -9.92 -41.71 -31.32
CA MET A 302 -10.05 -42.80 -32.29
C MET A 302 -8.83 -42.88 -33.20
N ALA A 303 -8.34 -41.73 -33.69
CA ALA A 303 -7.14 -41.66 -34.52
C ALA A 303 -5.88 -42.06 -33.76
N ASP A 304 -5.71 -41.56 -32.52
CA ASP A 304 -4.56 -41.89 -31.68
C ASP A 304 -4.49 -43.40 -31.38
N LYS A 305 -5.65 -44.03 -31.11
CA LYS A 305 -5.73 -45.48 -30.91
C LYS A 305 -5.35 -46.29 -32.15
N LYS A 306 -5.77 -45.83 -33.34
CA LYS A 306 -5.39 -46.48 -34.61
C LYS A 306 -3.90 -46.32 -34.88
N ALA A 307 -3.37 -45.12 -34.67
CA ALA A 307 -1.95 -44.82 -34.83
C ALA A 307 -1.07 -45.70 -33.93
N GLU A 308 -1.46 -45.89 -32.66
CA GLU A 308 -0.78 -46.78 -31.72
C GLU A 308 -0.78 -48.24 -32.20
N ALA A 309 -1.92 -48.75 -32.70
CA ALA A 309 -2.02 -50.11 -33.22
C ALA A 309 -1.18 -50.34 -34.48
N GLU A 310 -1.01 -49.30 -35.32
CA GLU A 310 -0.23 -49.35 -36.56
C GLU A 310 1.24 -48.94 -36.37
N GLY A 311 1.63 -48.50 -35.18
CA GLY A 311 3.00 -48.06 -34.87
C GLY A 311 3.41 -46.75 -35.57
N ILE A 312 2.45 -45.90 -35.95
CA ILE A 312 2.71 -44.60 -36.58
C ILE A 312 2.54 -43.45 -35.56
N PRO A 313 3.13 -42.27 -35.81
CA PRO A 313 2.91 -41.09 -34.96
C PRO A 313 1.44 -40.67 -34.93
N GLY A 314 0.92 -40.45 -33.71
CA GLY A 314 -0.45 -40.01 -33.44
C GLY A 314 -0.73 -38.54 -33.78
N THR A 315 -1.89 -38.04 -33.38
CA THR A 315 -2.36 -36.69 -33.75
C THR A 315 -1.49 -35.57 -33.16
N GLU A 316 -0.86 -35.79 -32.01
CA GLU A 316 0.00 -34.81 -31.35
C GLU A 316 1.26 -34.48 -32.15
N SER A 317 1.76 -35.39 -32.99
CA SER A 317 2.95 -35.12 -33.81
C SER A 317 2.74 -34.04 -34.87
N ALA A 318 1.48 -33.67 -35.14
CA ALA A 318 1.13 -32.62 -36.09
C ALA A 318 1.08 -31.21 -35.46
N VAL A 319 1.14 -31.10 -34.12
CA VAL A 319 1.06 -29.80 -33.44
C VAL A 319 2.35 -29.00 -33.69
N PRO A 320 2.27 -27.74 -34.15
CA PRO A 320 3.45 -26.90 -34.36
C PRO A 320 4.22 -26.65 -33.05
N ALA A 321 5.56 -26.68 -33.12
CA ALA A 321 6.42 -26.39 -31.98
C ALA A 321 6.15 -24.98 -31.42
N GLY A 322 5.92 -24.87 -30.10
CA GLY A 322 5.59 -23.61 -29.42
C GLY A 322 4.09 -23.35 -29.18
N VAL A 323 3.24 -24.34 -29.50
CA VAL A 323 1.78 -24.37 -29.20
C VAL A 323 1.47 -25.43 -28.13
N GLU A 324 2.49 -26.07 -27.56
CA GLU A 324 2.38 -27.02 -26.45
C GLU A 324 2.04 -26.29 -25.14
N ASP A 325 1.18 -26.90 -24.32
CA ASP A 325 0.59 -26.35 -23.08
C ASP A 325 1.61 -25.79 -22.05
#